data_AF-A0A9Q4D4N6-F1
#
_entry.id   AF-A0A9Q4D4N6-F1
#
_cell.length_a   1.000
_cell.length_b   1.000
_cell.length_c   1.000
_cell.angle_alpha   90.00
_cell.angle_beta   90.00
_cell.angle_gamma   90.00
#
_symmetry.space_group_name_H-M   'P 1'
#
loop_
_entity.id
_entity.type
_entity.pdbx_description
1 polymer ?
#
loop_
_entity_poly.entity_id
_entity_poly.type
_entity_poly.pdbx_seq_one_letter_code
_entity_poly.pdbx_strand_id
1 'polypeptide(L)'
;MPWPGDGATVGTLRVNNGTMPASAERFAGGRTRASLVRVLLGLIAVVCLTAAGSAAPSPSAGLHSGTEGTKAALVRIELSAVAEIVHIDHSSGEVEVARGGTTVPLGAGTGVLVSADGIVATTWENIRVDQDQVAVYAANELFAKVIGVPIVGNDGDPAQRGSTPDPYWGPHLHHCYDQVTHCVHFRVPQYHVRTYTTEPGGVMAELLNSPSGPQDVALLRISGGGGAPTATVAAADATHGPEDLLLGFTKRPGPEGGPVELPVTLDTAAGLISSPEDLAAPFDAGVSGGPVVDPSTGQVIGLAGPRQDDGSATLVTAAQIRAAMAEAGVEPSSSKFDAVFRRGIDHLSSGNPGRSAQGALEESLTYYDSALATSHLHQAQAAAEPADSTGAAAATGPGEDAGGPQWGTFLLVLIGALLVAGIIAALILGRRRTPATAGADGQPPETGRWRSVPASVASVLPARWRGDTHPDPAPRHSRSADGAAPPDAGPVNGGARSADTRTGSAPDGHDDRRFCSQCGRAAGPGARFCTDCGHPVG
;
A
#
# COMPACT_ATOMS: atom_id res chain seq x y z
N MET A 1 -17.09 -48.45 11.16
CA MET A 1 -18.52 -48.75 10.91
C MET A 1 -18.91 -48.06 9.61
N PRO A 2 -19.41 -48.77 8.59
CA PRO A 2 -19.93 -48.14 7.37
C PRO A 2 -21.46 -47.95 7.45
N TRP A 3 -21.97 -46.86 6.87
CA TRP A 3 -23.36 -46.70 6.45
C TRP A 3 -23.39 -46.02 5.06
N PRO A 4 -24.30 -46.38 4.14
CA PRO A 4 -24.24 -45.94 2.74
C PRO A 4 -25.38 -45.00 2.32
N GLY A 5 -25.24 -44.41 1.14
CA GLY A 5 -26.34 -44.38 0.17
C GLY A 5 -27.03 -43.03 -0.12
N ASP A 6 -27.46 -42.92 -1.38
CA ASP A 6 -28.45 -42.01 -1.96
C ASP A 6 -28.11 -40.51 -2.07
N GLY A 7 -28.55 -39.80 -3.12
CA GLY A 7 -29.18 -40.27 -4.37
C GLY A 7 -29.99 -39.21 -5.11
N ALA A 8 -29.68 -38.97 -6.39
CA ALA A 8 -30.37 -38.04 -7.32
C ALA A 8 -30.30 -36.53 -6.91
N THR A 9 -30.64 -35.54 -7.75
CA THR A 9 -31.28 -35.55 -9.08
C THR A 9 -30.70 -34.45 -9.99
N VAL A 10 -30.62 -34.68 -11.31
CA VAL A 10 -30.26 -33.64 -12.30
C VAL A 10 -31.52 -32.93 -12.81
N GLY A 11 -31.55 -31.60 -12.78
CA GLY A 11 -32.64 -30.77 -13.31
C GLY A 11 -32.18 -29.81 -14.42
N THR A 12 -32.47 -30.13 -15.67
CA THR A 12 -32.12 -29.28 -16.83
C THR A 12 -33.26 -28.32 -17.17
N LEU A 13 -33.13 -27.04 -16.82
CA LEU A 13 -34.10 -26.01 -17.19
C LEU A 13 -33.88 -25.52 -18.63
N ARG A 14 -34.90 -25.69 -19.48
CA ARG A 14 -34.85 -25.38 -20.91
C ARG A 14 -35.66 -24.11 -21.21
N VAL A 15 -35.01 -22.95 -21.20
CA VAL A 15 -35.64 -21.67 -21.57
C VAL A 15 -35.85 -21.61 -23.09
N ASN A 16 -36.97 -21.05 -23.53
CA ASN A 16 -37.46 -21.17 -24.91
C ASN A 16 -37.38 -19.83 -25.67
N ASN A 17 -37.03 -19.88 -26.95
CA ASN A 17 -36.90 -18.68 -27.80
C ASN A 17 -38.27 -18.15 -28.23
N GLY A 18 -38.59 -16.92 -27.86
CA GLY A 18 -39.83 -16.23 -28.24
C GLY A 18 -39.60 -15.14 -29.29
N THR A 19 -39.64 -15.50 -30.58
CA THR A 19 -39.71 -14.52 -31.69
C THR A 19 -41.15 -14.08 -31.93
N MET A 20 -41.37 -12.78 -32.16
CA MET A 20 -42.64 -12.18 -32.60
C MET A 20 -42.38 -11.21 -33.77
N PRO A 21 -43.36 -10.99 -34.68
CA PRO A 21 -43.06 -10.59 -36.05
C PRO A 21 -43.10 -9.08 -36.32
N ALA A 22 -42.43 -8.69 -37.40
CA ALA A 22 -42.65 -7.39 -38.03
C ALA A 22 -44.08 -7.28 -38.58
N SER A 23 -44.71 -6.12 -38.38
CA SER A 23 -45.99 -5.76 -39.00
C SER A 23 -45.80 -4.48 -39.82
N ALA A 24 -46.17 -4.52 -41.09
CA ALA A 24 -46.04 -3.39 -42.00
C ALA A 24 -47.37 -3.13 -42.70
N GLU A 25 -47.96 -1.96 -42.47
CA GLU A 25 -49.12 -1.48 -43.23
C GLU A 25 -48.77 -0.24 -44.04
N ARG A 26 -49.38 -0.15 -45.23
CA ARG A 26 -49.25 0.98 -46.15
C ARG A 26 -50.56 1.76 -46.11
N PHE A 27 -50.48 3.08 -45.99
CA PHE A 27 -51.54 3.97 -46.44
C PHE A 27 -50.98 5.06 -47.36
N ALA A 28 -51.77 5.44 -48.36
CA ALA A 28 -51.32 6.29 -49.47
C ALA A 28 -52.36 7.34 -49.86
N GLY A 29 -51.88 8.50 -50.30
CA GLY A 29 -52.67 9.53 -50.97
C GLY A 29 -53.10 10.71 -50.09
N GLY A 30 -53.32 11.87 -50.74
CA GLY A 30 -53.79 13.11 -50.10
C GLY A 30 -52.88 14.31 -50.40
N ARG A 31 -53.19 15.10 -51.43
CA ARG A 31 -52.39 16.28 -51.82
C ARG A 31 -52.81 17.53 -51.05
N THR A 32 -51.88 18.50 -51.00
CA THR A 32 -52.10 19.96 -50.88
C THR A 32 -52.87 20.50 -49.67
N ARG A 33 -52.16 21.26 -48.83
CA ARG A 33 -52.33 22.73 -48.71
C ARG A 33 -51.06 23.36 -48.12
N ALA A 34 -50.68 24.54 -48.60
CA ALA A 34 -49.52 25.29 -48.12
C ALA A 34 -49.94 26.45 -47.20
N SER A 35 -48.96 27.06 -46.52
CA SER A 35 -49.07 28.31 -45.75
C SER A 35 -50.05 28.33 -44.56
N LEU A 36 -49.65 27.75 -43.42
CA LEU A 36 -49.99 28.28 -42.07
C LEU A 36 -49.11 27.77 -40.88
N VAL A 37 -48.09 26.95 -41.12
CA VAL A 37 -47.33 26.27 -40.03
C VAL A 37 -46.31 27.16 -39.28
N ARG A 38 -45.81 28.24 -39.89
CA ARG A 38 -44.65 29.00 -39.38
C ARG A 38 -44.91 29.95 -38.18
N VAL A 39 -46.16 30.17 -37.78
CA VAL A 39 -46.48 31.09 -36.66
C VAL A 39 -46.67 30.34 -35.34
N LEU A 40 -47.27 29.15 -35.37
CA LEU A 40 -47.61 28.41 -34.14
C LEU A 40 -46.39 27.77 -33.45
N LEU A 41 -45.32 27.45 -34.20
CA LEU A 41 -44.07 26.93 -33.62
C LEU A 41 -43.32 27.97 -32.75
N GLY A 42 -43.59 29.27 -32.92
CA GLY A 42 -42.86 30.33 -32.22
C GLY A 42 -43.19 30.44 -30.73
N LEU A 43 -44.43 30.14 -30.32
CA LEU A 43 -44.86 30.35 -28.93
C LEU A 43 -44.52 29.18 -27.99
N ILE A 44 -44.57 27.94 -28.50
CA ILE A 44 -44.23 26.74 -27.71
C ILE A 44 -42.74 26.74 -27.32
N ALA A 45 -41.87 27.29 -28.18
CA ALA A 45 -40.44 27.39 -27.93
C ALA A 45 -40.06 28.30 -26.75
N VAL A 46 -40.93 29.25 -26.35
CA VAL A 46 -40.63 30.23 -25.28
C VAL A 46 -41.02 29.70 -23.90
N VAL A 47 -42.11 28.93 -23.78
CA VAL A 47 -42.57 28.40 -22.49
C VAL A 47 -41.66 27.27 -21.98
N CYS A 48 -41.13 26.43 -22.88
CA CYS A 48 -40.21 25.35 -22.51
C CYS A 48 -38.83 25.83 -21.99
N LEU A 49 -38.48 27.11 -22.15
CA LEU A 49 -37.14 27.63 -21.84
C LEU A 49 -36.91 28.01 -20.37
N THR A 50 -37.93 27.89 -19.51
CA THR A 50 -37.82 28.14 -18.05
C THR A 50 -37.78 26.87 -17.20
N ALA A 51 -37.99 25.69 -17.81
CA ALA A 51 -37.79 24.39 -17.19
C ALA A 51 -36.33 23.92 -17.30
N ALA A 52 -35.37 24.85 -17.18
CA ALA A 52 -33.96 24.56 -17.01
C ALA A 52 -33.73 24.06 -15.57
N GLY A 53 -34.24 22.86 -15.26
CA GLY A 53 -33.92 22.18 -14.02
C GLY A 53 -32.40 22.04 -13.94
N SER A 54 -31.83 22.46 -12.81
CA SER A 54 -30.38 22.43 -12.57
C SER A 54 -29.84 21.05 -12.97
N ALA A 55 -28.94 21.01 -13.95
CA ALA A 55 -28.29 19.77 -14.34
C ALA A 55 -27.62 19.22 -13.08
N ALA A 56 -28.08 18.05 -12.63
CA ALA A 56 -27.45 17.36 -11.52
C ALA A 56 -25.94 17.20 -11.85
N PRO A 57 -25.03 17.43 -10.90
CA PRO A 57 -23.61 17.28 -11.16
C PRO A 57 -23.37 15.88 -11.72
N SER A 58 -22.74 15.81 -12.90
CA SER A 58 -22.49 14.54 -13.56
C SER A 58 -21.84 13.57 -12.58
N PRO A 59 -22.28 12.30 -12.51
CA PRO A 59 -21.66 11.31 -11.64
C PRO A 59 -20.15 11.27 -11.91
N SER A 60 -19.35 11.20 -10.84
CA SER A 60 -17.89 11.16 -10.93
C SER A 60 -17.44 9.80 -11.46
N ALA A 61 -17.56 9.64 -12.79
CA ALA A 61 -17.26 8.42 -13.52
C ALA A 61 -15.80 8.00 -13.30
N GLY A 62 -15.61 6.94 -12.53
CA GLY A 62 -14.31 6.45 -12.06
C GLY A 62 -14.29 6.03 -10.58
N LEU A 63 -15.20 6.53 -9.74
CA LEU A 63 -15.28 6.07 -8.34
C LEU A 63 -16.08 4.76 -8.22
N HIS A 64 -15.36 3.65 -8.02
CA HIS A 64 -15.92 2.33 -7.75
C HIS A 64 -15.68 1.94 -6.29
N SER A 65 -16.75 1.80 -5.49
CA SER A 65 -16.67 1.60 -4.03
C SER A 65 -15.93 0.33 -3.61
N GLY A 66 -15.99 -0.74 -4.40
CA GLY A 66 -15.14 -1.92 -4.21
C GLY A 66 -13.65 -1.58 -4.32
N THR A 67 -13.25 -0.97 -5.43
CA THR A 67 -11.85 -0.63 -5.76
C THR A 67 -11.28 0.40 -4.77
N GLU A 68 -12.03 1.44 -4.43
CA GLU A 68 -11.64 2.39 -3.38
C GLU A 68 -11.54 1.72 -2.00
N GLY A 69 -12.41 0.75 -1.70
CA GLY A 69 -12.32 -0.05 -0.47
C GLY A 69 -11.02 -0.86 -0.40
N THR A 70 -10.62 -1.46 -1.52
CA THR A 70 -9.34 -2.18 -1.62
C THR A 70 -8.14 -1.22 -1.57
N LYS A 71 -8.22 -0.01 -2.13
CA LYS A 71 -7.21 1.05 -1.96
C LYS A 71 -7.05 1.49 -0.49
N ALA A 72 -8.15 1.61 0.26
CA ALA A 72 -8.10 1.89 1.70
C ALA A 72 -7.44 0.76 2.51
N ALA A 73 -7.59 -0.49 2.05
CA ALA A 73 -7.03 -1.69 2.67
C ALA A 73 -5.55 -1.96 2.33
N LEU A 74 -4.93 -1.16 1.46
CA LEU A 74 -3.51 -1.30 1.12
C LEU A 74 -2.62 -0.91 2.31
N VAL A 75 -1.50 -1.61 2.43
CA VAL A 75 -0.41 -1.28 3.36
C VAL A 75 0.94 -1.33 2.65
N ARG A 76 1.89 -0.49 3.07
CA ARG A 76 3.30 -0.67 2.73
C ARG A 76 3.99 -1.46 3.83
N ILE A 77 4.74 -2.49 3.45
CA ILE A 77 5.55 -3.29 4.37
C ILE A 77 6.99 -2.81 4.23
N GLU A 78 7.60 -2.34 5.32
CA GLU A 78 9.04 -2.09 5.40
C GLU A 78 9.71 -3.31 6.05
N LEU A 79 10.62 -3.98 5.32
CA LEU A 79 11.37 -5.13 5.82
C LEU A 79 12.74 -4.68 6.34
N SER A 80 13.04 -5.10 7.57
CA SER A 80 14.37 -4.95 8.17
C SER A 80 14.74 -6.19 8.98
N ALA A 81 15.99 -6.27 9.43
CA ALA A 81 16.43 -7.25 10.42
C ALA A 81 17.30 -6.59 11.48
N VAL A 82 17.04 -6.88 12.75
CA VAL A 82 18.02 -6.58 13.82
C VAL A 82 19.09 -7.65 13.74
N ALA A 83 20.32 -7.23 13.49
CA ALA A 83 21.49 -8.09 13.37
C ALA A 83 22.46 -7.82 14.52
N GLU A 84 22.90 -8.88 15.20
CA GLU A 84 24.03 -8.85 16.13
C GLU A 84 25.14 -9.74 15.55
N ILE A 85 26.34 -9.19 15.44
CA ILE A 85 27.51 -9.85 14.90
C ILE A 85 28.64 -9.84 15.92
N VAL A 86 29.31 -10.99 16.06
CA VAL A 86 30.46 -11.16 16.94
C VAL A 86 31.64 -11.69 16.11
N HIS A 87 32.70 -10.90 16.02
CA HIS A 87 34.00 -11.35 15.50
C HIS A 87 34.87 -11.84 16.66
N ILE A 88 35.58 -12.96 16.45
CA ILE A 88 36.45 -13.61 17.43
C ILE A 88 37.83 -13.79 16.79
N ASP A 89 38.75 -12.88 17.09
CA ASP A 89 40.15 -13.04 16.71
C ASP A 89 40.85 -13.99 17.69
N HIS A 90 41.81 -14.75 17.17
CA HIS A 90 42.77 -15.50 17.98
C HIS A 90 44.12 -15.68 17.26
N SER A 91 44.41 -14.85 16.26
CA SER A 91 45.61 -14.94 15.43
C SER A 91 46.87 -14.45 16.14
N SER A 92 46.72 -13.58 17.14
CA SER A 92 47.78 -13.13 18.05
C SER A 92 48.17 -14.16 19.12
N GLY A 93 47.32 -15.16 19.35
CA GLY A 93 47.41 -16.12 20.46
C GLY A 93 46.63 -15.73 21.72
N GLU A 94 46.17 -14.48 21.82
CA GLU A 94 45.12 -14.07 22.77
C GLU A 94 43.76 -14.01 22.05
N VAL A 95 42.65 -14.14 22.78
CA VAL A 95 41.29 -14.15 22.18
C VAL A 95 40.66 -12.76 22.31
N GLU A 96 40.59 -12.04 21.20
CA GLU A 96 39.93 -10.73 21.13
C GLU A 96 38.51 -10.87 20.56
N VAL A 97 37.53 -10.18 21.14
CA VAL A 97 36.12 -10.30 20.76
C VAL A 97 35.51 -8.92 20.49
N ALA A 98 35.19 -8.66 19.23
CA ALA A 98 34.46 -7.46 18.80
C ALA A 98 32.98 -7.81 18.58
N ARG A 99 32.07 -6.99 19.12
CA ARG A 99 30.62 -7.20 19.02
C ARG A 99 29.94 -5.92 18.52
N GLY A 100 29.04 -6.07 17.56
CA GLY A 100 28.26 -4.98 16.98
C GLY A 100 26.79 -5.37 16.85
N GLY A 101 25.90 -4.41 17.02
CA GLY A 101 24.47 -4.56 16.76
C GLY A 101 24.00 -3.44 15.83
N THR A 102 23.22 -3.79 14.80
CA THR A 102 22.69 -2.83 13.82
C THR A 102 21.30 -3.26 13.33
N THR A 103 20.57 -2.35 12.70
CA THR A 103 19.28 -2.65 12.05
C THR A 103 19.48 -2.54 10.55
N VAL A 104 19.47 -3.67 9.87
CA VAL A 104 19.67 -3.77 8.43
C VAL A 104 18.35 -3.47 7.72
N PRO A 105 18.23 -2.41 6.89
CA PRO A 105 17.12 -2.27 5.96
C PRO A 105 17.30 -3.27 4.82
N LEU A 106 16.27 -4.07 4.52
CA LEU A 106 16.35 -5.14 3.51
C LEU A 106 15.51 -4.82 2.27
N GLY A 107 14.34 -4.23 2.45
CA GLY A 107 13.48 -3.85 1.34
C GLY A 107 12.15 -3.24 1.77
N ALA A 108 11.27 -3.03 0.80
CA ALA A 108 9.88 -2.69 1.05
C ALA A 108 8.99 -3.25 -0.06
N GLY A 109 7.75 -3.58 0.30
CA GLY A 109 6.72 -4.04 -0.62
C GLY A 109 5.36 -3.49 -0.25
N THR A 110 4.34 -3.92 -0.99
CA THR A 110 2.93 -3.66 -0.70
C THR A 110 2.29 -4.96 -0.21
N GLY A 111 1.32 -4.83 0.69
CA GLY A 111 0.37 -5.89 1.00
C GLY A 111 -1.05 -5.34 1.10
N VAL A 112 -2.03 -6.21 1.33
CA VAL A 112 -3.44 -5.82 1.46
C VAL A 112 -4.09 -6.49 2.68
N LEU A 113 -4.87 -5.73 3.44
CA LEU A 113 -5.65 -6.24 4.56
C LEU A 113 -6.83 -7.09 4.05
N VAL A 114 -6.88 -8.37 4.46
CA VAL A 114 -7.86 -9.37 4.01
C VAL A 114 -8.81 -9.85 5.11
N SER A 115 -8.61 -9.40 6.36
CA SER A 115 -9.51 -9.68 7.47
C SER A 115 -9.42 -8.61 8.57
N ALA A 116 -10.55 -8.28 9.18
CA ALA A 116 -10.67 -7.29 10.25
C ALA A 116 -9.87 -7.63 11.52
N ASP A 117 -9.36 -8.85 11.66
CA ASP A 117 -8.37 -9.23 12.69
C ASP A 117 -6.96 -8.65 12.46
N GLY A 118 -6.79 -7.79 11.45
CA GLY A 118 -5.51 -7.17 11.10
C GLY A 118 -4.61 -8.08 10.27
N ILE A 119 -5.17 -8.92 9.40
CA ILE A 119 -4.39 -9.84 8.59
C ILE A 119 -4.07 -9.23 7.23
N VAL A 120 -2.77 -9.11 6.93
CA VAL A 120 -2.22 -8.60 5.67
C VAL A 120 -1.71 -9.76 4.84
N ALA A 121 -2.14 -9.84 3.57
CA ALA A 121 -1.55 -10.73 2.58
C ALA A 121 -0.49 -9.98 1.74
N THR A 122 0.65 -10.64 1.51
CA THR A 122 1.71 -10.25 0.55
C THR A 122 2.32 -11.53 -0.04
N THR A 123 3.15 -11.41 -1.08
CA THR A 123 4.02 -12.51 -1.52
C THR A 123 5.23 -12.64 -0.60
N TRP A 124 5.72 -13.88 -0.41
CA TRP A 124 6.84 -14.20 0.48
C TRP A 124 8.12 -13.45 0.11
N GLU A 125 8.41 -13.32 -1.19
CA GLU A 125 9.64 -12.72 -1.70
C GLU A 125 9.90 -11.30 -1.15
N ASN A 126 8.86 -10.48 -0.95
CA ASN A 126 9.01 -9.12 -0.42
C ASN A 126 9.39 -9.05 1.06
N ILE A 127 9.19 -10.15 1.80
CA ILE A 127 9.45 -10.23 3.23
C ILE A 127 10.50 -11.32 3.58
N ARG A 128 11.06 -11.96 2.55
CA ARG A 128 12.14 -12.94 2.67
C ARG A 128 13.43 -12.22 3.09
N VAL A 129 14.03 -12.66 4.20
CA VAL A 129 15.33 -12.12 4.63
C VAL A 129 16.43 -12.70 3.75
N ASP A 130 17.10 -11.83 2.99
CA ASP A 130 18.40 -12.15 2.40
C ASP A 130 19.45 -12.24 3.51
N GLN A 131 20.06 -13.42 3.65
CA GLN A 131 20.99 -13.72 4.74
C GLN A 131 22.39 -13.14 4.47
N ASP A 132 22.77 -13.02 3.21
CA ASP A 132 24.06 -12.51 2.79
C ASP A 132 24.07 -10.98 2.80
N GLN A 133 22.97 -10.33 2.41
CA GLN A 133 22.76 -8.89 2.59
C GLN A 133 22.86 -8.51 4.09
N VAL A 134 22.23 -9.28 4.99
CA VAL A 134 22.38 -9.09 6.44
C VAL A 134 23.83 -9.27 6.89
N ALA A 135 24.51 -10.33 6.44
CA ALA A 135 25.89 -10.62 6.84
C ALA A 135 26.87 -9.53 6.37
N VAL A 136 26.73 -9.06 5.13
CA VAL A 136 27.53 -7.98 4.54
C VAL A 136 27.32 -6.66 5.29
N TYR A 137 26.06 -6.27 5.53
CA TYR A 137 25.74 -5.05 6.26
C TYR A 137 26.27 -5.09 7.70
N ALA A 138 26.03 -6.18 8.43
CA ALA A 138 26.50 -6.32 9.79
C ALA A 138 28.03 -6.33 9.89
N ALA A 139 28.74 -7.00 8.96
CA ALA A 139 30.20 -7.02 8.93
C ALA A 139 30.80 -5.65 8.58
N ASN A 140 30.27 -4.95 7.57
CA ASN A 140 30.68 -3.58 7.25
C ASN A 140 30.53 -2.65 8.46
N GLU A 141 29.38 -2.68 9.14
CA GLU A 141 29.10 -1.89 10.33
C GLU A 141 30.06 -2.22 11.49
N LEU A 142 30.29 -3.51 11.77
CA LEU A 142 31.22 -3.96 12.81
C LEU A 142 32.65 -3.47 12.55
N PHE A 143 33.16 -3.71 11.34
CA PHE A 143 34.54 -3.39 11.00
C PHE A 143 34.77 -1.87 10.95
N ALA A 144 33.84 -1.11 10.37
CA ALA A 144 33.95 0.35 10.29
C ALA A 144 33.74 1.07 11.63
N LYS A 145 32.79 0.63 12.48
CA LYS A 145 32.35 1.38 13.67
C LYS A 145 32.84 0.83 15.01
N VAL A 146 33.17 -0.46 15.09
CA VAL A 146 33.62 -1.12 16.33
C VAL A 146 35.11 -1.45 16.28
N ILE A 147 35.59 -2.05 15.20
CA ILE A 147 37.01 -2.36 15.00
C ILE A 147 37.78 -1.10 14.52
N GLY A 148 37.11 -0.22 13.78
CA GLY A 148 37.63 1.09 13.37
C GLY A 148 38.48 1.08 12.10
N VAL A 149 38.36 0.05 11.27
CA VAL A 149 39.11 -0.06 10.00
C VAL A 149 38.36 0.58 8.83
N PRO A 150 39.07 1.21 7.88
CA PRO A 150 38.43 1.82 6.71
C PRO A 150 37.92 0.74 5.75
N ILE A 151 36.65 0.86 5.35
CA ILE A 151 36.03 0.08 4.28
C ILE A 151 36.07 0.90 2.98
N VAL A 152 36.43 0.25 1.87
CA VAL A 152 36.57 0.86 0.54
C VAL A 152 36.03 -0.06 -0.57
N GLY A 153 35.60 0.52 -1.69
CA GLY A 153 35.09 -0.22 -2.86
C GLY A 153 33.61 -0.59 -2.81
N ASN A 154 32.88 -0.15 -1.78
CA ASN A 154 31.42 -0.25 -1.63
C ASN A 154 30.70 1.10 -1.81
N ASP A 155 31.40 2.13 -2.32
CA ASP A 155 30.92 3.51 -2.47
C ASP A 155 30.29 4.16 -1.21
N GLY A 156 30.59 3.63 -0.03
CA GLY A 156 30.02 4.06 1.26
C GLY A 156 28.69 3.41 1.63
N ASP A 157 28.16 2.50 0.81
CA ASP A 157 26.96 1.72 1.09
C ASP A 157 27.30 0.46 1.91
N PRO A 158 26.85 0.35 3.18
CA PRO A 158 27.07 -0.85 3.99
C PRO A 158 26.36 -2.10 3.44
N ALA A 159 25.35 -1.99 2.56
CA ALA A 159 24.73 -3.17 1.94
C ALA A 159 25.62 -3.85 0.89
N GLN A 160 26.68 -3.17 0.41
CA GLN A 160 27.59 -3.67 -0.62
C GLN A 160 28.90 -4.20 -0.02
N ARG A 161 29.43 -5.31 -0.59
CA ARG A 161 30.70 -5.90 -0.17
C ARG A 161 31.87 -4.95 -0.45
N GLY A 162 32.41 -4.31 0.59
CA GLY A 162 33.66 -3.57 0.52
C GLY A 162 34.88 -4.46 0.75
N SER A 163 36.05 -3.85 0.74
CA SER A 163 37.32 -4.40 1.21
C SER A 163 37.95 -3.44 2.22
N THR A 164 39.00 -3.85 2.93
CA THR A 164 39.83 -2.91 3.71
C THR A 164 41.27 -2.96 3.21
N PRO A 165 41.99 -1.81 3.11
CA PRO A 165 43.39 -1.78 2.71
C PRO A 165 44.35 -2.34 3.78
N ASP A 166 43.85 -2.67 4.97
CA ASP A 166 44.62 -3.34 6.01
C ASP A 166 44.78 -4.84 5.68
N PRO A 167 46.01 -5.36 5.53
CA PRO A 167 46.25 -6.73 5.10
C PRO A 167 45.96 -7.78 6.20
N TYR A 168 45.81 -7.38 7.46
CA TYR A 168 45.42 -8.24 8.57
C TYR A 168 43.89 -8.35 8.63
N TRP A 169 43.17 -7.22 8.56
CA TRP A 169 41.71 -7.21 8.66
C TRP A 169 40.99 -7.59 7.36
N GLY A 170 41.63 -7.48 6.19
CA GLY A 170 41.05 -7.85 4.88
C GLY A 170 40.46 -9.26 4.83
N PRO A 171 41.23 -10.31 5.16
CA PRO A 171 40.71 -11.68 5.23
C PRO A 171 39.58 -11.84 6.25
N HIS A 172 39.68 -11.22 7.42
CA HIS A 172 38.69 -11.33 8.50
C HIS A 172 37.33 -10.71 8.09
N LEU A 173 37.35 -9.57 7.39
CA LEU A 173 36.16 -8.93 6.83
C LEU A 173 35.44 -9.85 5.83
N HIS A 174 36.19 -10.44 4.90
CA HIS A 174 35.62 -11.36 3.91
C HIS A 174 35.11 -12.66 4.54
N HIS A 175 35.80 -13.22 5.53
CA HIS A 175 35.30 -14.36 6.32
C HIS A 175 33.95 -14.05 6.99
N CYS A 176 33.76 -12.83 7.50
CA CYS A 176 32.49 -12.39 8.08
C CYS A 176 31.37 -12.20 7.06
N TYR A 177 31.65 -11.77 5.82
CA TYR A 177 30.67 -11.75 4.73
C TYR A 177 30.23 -13.16 4.31
N ASP A 178 31.19 -14.07 4.18
CA ASP A 178 30.97 -15.45 3.71
C ASP A 178 30.40 -16.36 4.82
N GLN A 179 30.11 -15.79 6.00
CA GLN A 179 29.56 -16.47 7.19
C GLN A 179 30.42 -17.67 7.64
N VAL A 180 31.74 -17.60 7.40
CA VAL A 180 32.72 -18.64 7.78
C VAL A 180 33.43 -18.30 9.10
N THR A 181 34.52 -19.03 9.39
CA THR A 181 35.39 -18.93 10.57
C THR A 181 35.58 -17.50 11.10
N HIS A 182 35.59 -17.38 12.44
CA HIS A 182 35.76 -16.15 13.22
C HIS A 182 34.54 -15.23 13.36
N CYS A 183 33.45 -15.42 12.60
CA CYS A 183 32.25 -14.59 12.74
C CYS A 183 31.00 -15.39 13.14
N VAL A 184 30.23 -14.86 14.10
CA VAL A 184 28.92 -15.39 14.52
C VAL A 184 27.86 -14.32 14.30
N HIS A 185 26.83 -14.67 13.51
CA HIS A 185 25.71 -13.78 13.18
C HIS A 185 24.41 -14.25 13.86
N PHE A 186 23.75 -13.36 14.57
CA PHE A 186 22.36 -13.50 15.03
C PHE A 186 21.50 -12.48 14.28
N ARG A 187 20.31 -12.89 13.82
CA ARG A 187 19.42 -12.04 13.03
C ARG A 187 17.96 -12.30 13.37
N VAL A 188 17.17 -11.24 13.53
CA VAL A 188 15.74 -11.29 13.82
C VAL A 188 15.00 -10.42 12.79
N PRO A 189 14.11 -10.99 11.94
CA PRO A 189 13.32 -10.21 11.00
C PRO A 189 12.39 -9.24 11.74
N GLN A 190 12.17 -8.09 11.12
CA GLN A 190 11.24 -7.07 11.58
C GLN A 190 10.37 -6.60 10.41
N TYR A 191 9.10 -7.02 10.46
CA TYR A 191 8.05 -6.64 9.52
C TYR A 191 7.33 -5.39 10.05
N HIS A 192 7.57 -4.23 9.45
CA HIS A 192 6.97 -2.98 9.90
C HIS A 192 5.90 -2.49 8.91
N VAL A 193 4.63 -2.66 9.26
CA VAL A 193 3.49 -2.37 8.39
C VAL A 193 3.06 -0.90 8.55
N ARG A 194 2.94 -0.18 7.43
CA ARG A 194 2.46 1.20 7.30
C ARG A 194 1.06 1.17 6.69
N THR A 195 0.04 1.61 7.42
CA THR A 195 -1.36 1.68 6.94
C THR A 195 -1.69 3.06 6.37
N TYR A 196 -2.74 3.16 5.54
CA TYR A 196 -3.10 4.39 4.83
C TYR A 196 -3.87 5.40 5.71
N THR A 197 -3.15 5.94 6.69
CA THR A 197 -3.57 6.83 7.80
C THR A 197 -3.34 8.32 7.49
N THR A 198 -4.06 9.24 8.14
CA THR A 198 -3.79 10.68 8.03
C THR A 198 -2.57 11.12 8.84
N GLU A 199 -2.30 10.46 9.96
CA GLU A 199 -1.03 10.55 10.70
C GLU A 199 -0.14 9.34 10.35
N PRO A 200 0.90 9.47 9.49
CA PRO A 200 1.63 8.32 8.93
C PRO A 200 2.42 7.49 9.94
N GLY A 201 1.71 6.57 10.61
CA GLY A 201 2.25 5.72 11.65
C GLY A 201 2.82 4.40 11.11
N GLY A 202 2.69 3.36 11.91
CA GLY A 202 2.94 1.98 11.51
C GLY A 202 3.18 1.08 12.72
N VAL A 203 3.12 -0.21 12.50
CA VAL A 203 3.01 -1.23 13.54
C VAL A 203 3.87 -2.44 13.18
N MET A 204 4.49 -3.03 14.20
CA MET A 204 5.16 -4.33 14.05
C MET A 204 4.13 -5.42 13.75
N ALA A 205 4.47 -6.32 12.84
CA ALA A 205 3.66 -7.46 12.47
C ALA A 205 4.34 -8.80 12.75
N GLU A 206 3.53 -9.81 13.05
CA GLU A 206 3.93 -11.21 13.23
C GLU A 206 3.64 -12.00 11.95
N LEU A 207 4.55 -12.89 11.53
CA LEU A 207 4.32 -13.80 10.40
C LEU A 207 3.56 -15.05 10.90
N LEU A 208 2.37 -15.29 10.36
CA LEU A 208 1.45 -16.33 10.85
C LEU A 208 1.66 -17.72 10.24
N ASN A 209 2.22 -17.79 9.02
CA ASN A 209 2.44 -19.03 8.29
C ASN A 209 3.92 -19.25 7.97
N SER A 210 4.26 -20.39 7.38
CA SER A 210 5.66 -20.79 7.08
C SER A 210 5.90 -20.91 5.57
N PRO A 211 5.78 -19.82 4.78
CA PRO A 211 6.07 -19.84 3.35
C PRO A 211 7.55 -20.14 3.09
N SER A 212 7.85 -20.67 1.90
CA SER A 212 9.18 -21.16 1.53
C SER A 212 9.56 -20.86 0.07
N GLY A 213 8.61 -20.95 -0.87
CA GLY A 213 8.79 -20.61 -2.28
C GLY A 213 8.52 -19.13 -2.56
N PRO A 214 9.17 -18.51 -3.57
CA PRO A 214 9.02 -17.08 -3.87
C PRO A 214 7.61 -16.69 -4.36
N GLN A 215 6.78 -17.67 -4.73
CA GLN A 215 5.39 -17.51 -5.13
C GLN A 215 4.39 -17.82 -4.00
N ASP A 216 4.87 -18.17 -2.79
CA ASP A 216 4.01 -18.45 -1.64
C ASP A 216 3.41 -17.15 -1.10
N VAL A 217 2.20 -17.23 -0.55
CA VAL A 217 1.56 -16.11 0.17
C VAL A 217 2.07 -16.09 1.59
N ALA A 218 2.56 -14.93 2.03
CA ALA A 218 2.85 -14.66 3.43
C ALA A 218 1.69 -13.89 4.07
N LEU A 219 1.32 -14.31 5.28
CA LEU A 219 0.27 -13.68 6.08
C LEU A 219 0.89 -13.01 7.30
N LEU A 220 0.85 -11.68 7.32
CA LEU A 220 1.31 -10.86 8.45
C LEU A 220 0.12 -10.45 9.31
N ARG A 221 0.26 -10.45 10.64
CA ARG A 221 -0.74 -9.94 11.58
C ARG A 221 -0.29 -8.64 12.23
N ILE A 222 -1.06 -7.58 12.08
CA ILE A 222 -0.87 -6.32 12.82
C ILE A 222 -1.68 -6.30 14.11
N SER A 223 -1.12 -5.72 15.16
CA SER A 223 -1.84 -5.44 16.41
C SER A 223 -2.88 -4.33 16.20
N GLY A 224 -4.08 -4.49 16.80
CA GLY A 224 -5.12 -3.46 16.80
C GLY A 224 -6.01 -3.39 15.55
N GLY A 225 -5.97 -4.39 14.67
CA GLY A 225 -6.64 -4.37 13.36
C GLY A 225 -8.17 -4.23 13.33
N GLY A 226 -8.88 -4.36 14.46
CA GLY A 226 -10.34 -4.56 14.57
C GLY A 226 -11.28 -3.52 13.93
N GLY A 227 -10.76 -2.40 13.45
CA GLY A 227 -11.52 -1.38 12.68
C GLY A 227 -10.98 -1.12 11.28
N ALA A 228 -9.83 -1.70 10.90
CA ALA A 228 -9.09 -1.36 9.69
C ALA A 228 -9.85 -1.72 8.39
N PRO A 229 -9.58 -1.03 7.27
CA PRO A 229 -10.23 -1.32 6.00
C PRO A 229 -9.79 -2.70 5.46
N THR A 230 -10.68 -3.40 4.76
CA THR A 230 -10.37 -4.73 4.19
C THR A 230 -10.78 -4.86 2.73
N ALA A 231 -9.94 -5.59 1.98
CA ALA A 231 -10.19 -5.98 0.62
C ALA A 231 -10.84 -7.37 0.57
N THR A 232 -11.77 -7.56 -0.35
CA THR A 232 -12.43 -8.86 -0.56
C THR A 232 -11.60 -9.71 -1.52
N VAL A 233 -11.02 -10.80 -1.04
CA VAL A 233 -10.32 -11.77 -1.90
C VAL A 233 -11.33 -12.55 -2.74
N ALA A 234 -11.05 -12.70 -4.04
CA ALA A 234 -11.97 -13.29 -5.00
C ALA A 234 -12.25 -14.79 -4.77
N ALA A 235 -13.28 -15.30 -5.44
CA ALA A 235 -13.47 -16.74 -5.59
C ALA A 235 -12.34 -17.35 -6.45
N ALA A 236 -11.97 -18.60 -6.20
CA ALA A 236 -10.90 -19.27 -6.95
C ALA A 236 -11.25 -19.50 -8.44
N ASP A 237 -12.54 -19.45 -8.75
CA ASP A 237 -13.19 -19.58 -10.05
C ASP A 237 -13.85 -18.27 -10.52
N ALA A 238 -13.49 -17.13 -9.92
CA ALA A 238 -14.03 -15.82 -10.30
C ALA A 238 -13.55 -15.41 -11.71
N THR A 239 -14.49 -15.07 -12.59
CA THR A 239 -14.21 -14.42 -13.88
C THR A 239 -13.92 -12.94 -13.65
N HIS A 240 -12.74 -12.48 -14.06
CA HIS A 240 -12.30 -11.08 -13.99
C HIS A 240 -12.41 -10.38 -15.37
N GLY A 241 -12.01 -9.12 -15.44
CA GLY A 241 -12.08 -8.31 -16.66
C GLY A 241 -10.94 -8.57 -17.66
N PRO A 242 -10.95 -7.92 -18.83
CA PRO A 242 -9.81 -7.88 -19.74
C PRO A 242 -8.74 -6.84 -19.34
N GLU A 243 -9.08 -5.95 -18.41
CA GLU A 243 -8.25 -4.87 -17.88
C GLU A 243 -8.36 -4.93 -16.36
N ASP A 244 -7.28 -5.32 -15.69
CA ASP A 244 -7.19 -5.40 -14.23
C ASP A 244 -6.21 -4.32 -13.70
N LEU A 245 -6.25 -4.02 -12.41
CA LEU A 245 -5.40 -3.00 -11.78
C LEU A 245 -4.45 -3.61 -10.76
N LEU A 246 -3.14 -3.42 -10.93
CA LEU A 246 -2.16 -3.63 -9.87
C LEU A 246 -2.07 -2.36 -9.02
N LEU A 247 -2.35 -2.48 -7.73
CA LEU A 247 -2.33 -1.37 -6.78
C LEU A 247 -1.15 -1.49 -5.82
N GLY A 248 -0.49 -0.38 -5.47
CA GLY A 248 0.48 -0.39 -4.39
C GLY A 248 1.16 0.93 -4.08
N PHE A 249 2.13 0.91 -3.17
CA PHE A 249 2.79 2.12 -2.68
C PHE A 249 4.25 2.22 -3.16
N THR A 250 4.60 3.30 -3.84
CA THR A 250 5.99 3.66 -4.22
C THR A 250 6.72 4.50 -3.15
N LYS A 251 6.00 4.96 -2.13
CA LYS A 251 6.48 5.78 -1.00
C LYS A 251 5.73 5.41 0.28
N ARG A 252 6.09 5.99 1.43
CA ARG A 252 5.31 5.79 2.66
C ARG A 252 3.86 6.31 2.47
N PRO A 253 2.84 5.55 2.92
CA PRO A 253 1.45 5.98 2.80
C PRO A 253 1.14 7.16 3.71
N GLY A 254 0.18 7.98 3.32
CA GLY A 254 -0.24 9.19 4.03
C GLY A 254 -1.04 10.14 3.12
N PRO A 255 -1.48 11.32 3.60
CA PRO A 255 -2.31 12.24 2.81
C PRO A 255 -1.72 12.66 1.44
N GLU A 256 -0.40 12.87 1.37
CA GLU A 256 0.32 13.16 0.11
C GLU A 256 0.88 11.87 -0.54
N GLY A 257 0.62 10.71 0.04
CA GLY A 257 1.24 9.40 -0.20
C GLY A 257 0.25 8.34 -0.63
N GLY A 258 -0.72 8.67 -1.48
CA GLY A 258 -1.67 7.70 -2.03
C GLY A 258 -1.01 6.59 -2.87
N PRO A 259 -1.73 5.47 -3.11
CA PRO A 259 -1.24 4.37 -3.92
C PRO A 259 -1.11 4.78 -5.39
N VAL A 260 -0.25 4.07 -6.13
CA VAL A 260 -0.26 4.05 -7.60
C VAL A 260 -1.21 2.97 -8.09
N GLU A 261 -1.76 3.19 -9.28
CA GLU A 261 -2.67 2.30 -9.98
C GLU A 261 -2.05 2.00 -11.34
N LEU A 262 -1.64 0.75 -11.58
CA LEU A 262 -0.98 0.33 -12.81
C LEU A 262 -1.93 -0.58 -13.60
N PRO A 263 -2.25 -0.27 -14.87
CA PRO A 263 -3.06 -1.16 -15.70
C PRO A 263 -2.27 -2.44 -16.02
N VAL A 264 -2.89 -3.59 -15.83
CA VAL A 264 -2.28 -4.91 -16.08
C VAL A 264 -3.22 -5.85 -16.83
N THR A 265 -2.62 -6.75 -17.61
CA THR A 265 -3.28 -7.88 -18.27
C THR A 265 -2.74 -9.17 -17.66
N LEU A 266 -3.65 -10.05 -17.23
CA LEU A 266 -3.29 -11.35 -16.65
C LEU A 266 -3.29 -12.48 -17.68
N ASP A 267 -2.24 -13.30 -17.66
CA ASP A 267 -2.30 -14.67 -18.18
C ASP A 267 -2.40 -15.62 -16.98
N THR A 268 -3.64 -15.99 -16.63
CA THR A 268 -3.92 -16.91 -15.52
C THR A 268 -3.53 -18.37 -15.82
N ALA A 269 -3.21 -18.72 -17.07
CA ALA A 269 -2.76 -20.05 -17.45
C ALA A 269 -1.23 -20.19 -17.36
N ALA A 270 -0.50 -19.11 -17.67
CA ALA A 270 0.94 -19.01 -17.41
C ALA A 270 1.28 -18.62 -15.96
N GLY A 271 0.33 -18.00 -15.25
CA GLY A 271 0.56 -17.43 -13.91
C GLY A 271 1.35 -16.12 -13.97
N LEU A 272 1.05 -15.26 -14.95
CA LEU A 272 1.79 -14.02 -15.23
C LEU A 272 0.91 -12.77 -15.23
N ILE A 273 1.54 -11.66 -14.86
CA ILE A 273 1.06 -10.28 -14.91
C ILE A 273 1.90 -9.55 -15.94
N SER A 274 1.27 -8.90 -16.90
CA SER A 274 1.92 -8.01 -17.88
C SER A 274 1.33 -6.60 -17.78
N SER A 275 2.08 -5.58 -18.19
CA SER A 275 1.63 -4.19 -18.24
C SER A 275 2.12 -3.53 -19.53
N PRO A 276 1.41 -2.53 -20.09
CA PRO A 276 1.96 -1.63 -21.09
C PRO A 276 3.04 -0.68 -20.53
N GLU A 277 3.17 -0.58 -19.20
CA GLU A 277 4.16 0.24 -18.50
C GLU A 277 5.31 -0.62 -17.94
N ASP A 278 6.48 -0.02 -17.74
CA ASP A 278 7.64 -0.71 -17.14
C ASP A 278 7.42 -0.90 -15.63
N LEU A 279 7.22 -2.15 -15.22
CA LEU A 279 7.03 -2.54 -13.83
C LEU A 279 8.31 -2.41 -12.97
N ALA A 280 9.49 -2.23 -13.57
CA ALA A 280 10.76 -2.18 -12.83
C ALA A 280 10.78 -1.11 -11.73
N ALA A 281 10.70 0.18 -12.11
CA ALA A 281 10.80 1.26 -11.14
C ALA A 281 9.66 1.28 -10.09
N PRO A 282 8.39 0.95 -10.42
CA PRO A 282 7.35 0.73 -9.41
C PRO A 282 7.65 -0.42 -8.44
N PHE A 283 8.15 -1.56 -8.92
CA PHE A 283 8.47 -2.71 -8.06
C PHE A 283 9.64 -2.39 -7.14
N ASP A 284 10.71 -1.82 -7.68
CA ASP A 284 11.92 -1.42 -6.94
C ASP A 284 11.60 -0.31 -5.90
N ALA A 285 10.53 0.48 -6.12
CA ALA A 285 9.99 1.44 -5.16
C ALA A 285 9.02 0.83 -4.12
N GLY A 286 8.60 -0.43 -4.27
CA GLY A 286 7.79 -1.18 -3.30
C GLY A 286 6.35 -1.53 -3.71
N VAL A 287 6.00 -1.50 -5.01
CA VAL A 287 4.68 -1.98 -5.50
C VAL A 287 4.59 -3.50 -5.53
N SER A 288 5.72 -4.22 -5.56
CA SER A 288 5.76 -5.69 -5.46
C SER A 288 4.97 -6.20 -4.24
N GLY A 289 4.23 -7.30 -4.39
CA GLY A 289 3.25 -7.79 -3.41
C GLY A 289 1.88 -7.13 -3.44
N GLY A 290 1.74 -6.01 -4.17
CA GLY A 290 0.49 -5.31 -4.33
C GLY A 290 -0.61 -6.20 -4.91
N PRO A 291 -1.88 -6.03 -4.48
CA PRO A 291 -2.97 -6.79 -5.04
C PRO A 291 -3.21 -6.41 -6.49
N VAL A 292 -3.47 -7.43 -7.32
CA VAL A 292 -4.19 -7.25 -8.58
C VAL A 292 -5.68 -7.30 -8.28
N VAL A 293 -6.42 -6.35 -8.83
CA VAL A 293 -7.81 -6.05 -8.52
C VAL A 293 -8.63 -5.95 -9.79
N ASP A 294 -9.75 -6.68 -9.86
CA ASP A 294 -10.76 -6.45 -10.89
C ASP A 294 -11.43 -5.09 -10.62
N PRO A 295 -11.32 -4.08 -11.50
CA PRO A 295 -11.85 -2.74 -11.26
C PRO A 295 -13.39 -2.68 -11.23
N SER A 296 -14.08 -3.71 -11.72
CA SER A 296 -15.55 -3.75 -11.77
C SER A 296 -16.18 -4.18 -10.43
N THR A 297 -15.54 -5.11 -9.70
CA THR A 297 -16.01 -5.56 -8.37
C THR A 297 -15.15 -5.04 -7.21
N GLY A 298 -13.91 -4.63 -7.48
CA GLY A 298 -12.91 -4.29 -6.47
C GLY A 298 -12.29 -5.49 -5.74
N GLN A 299 -12.55 -6.72 -6.19
CA GLN A 299 -12.03 -7.94 -5.55
C GLN A 299 -10.56 -8.18 -5.90
N VAL A 300 -9.80 -8.67 -4.92
CA VAL A 300 -8.39 -9.07 -5.09
C VAL A 300 -8.35 -10.42 -5.79
N ILE A 301 -7.94 -10.44 -7.05
CA ILE A 301 -7.83 -11.63 -7.90
C ILE A 301 -6.45 -12.29 -7.82
N GLY A 302 -5.44 -11.56 -7.31
CA GLY A 302 -4.14 -12.09 -6.94
C GLY A 302 -3.22 -11.04 -6.33
N LEU A 303 -1.95 -11.37 -6.14
CA LEU A 303 -0.87 -10.49 -5.72
C LEU A 303 0.27 -10.50 -6.75
N ALA A 304 0.99 -9.39 -6.88
CA ALA A 304 2.23 -9.33 -7.64
C ALA A 304 3.35 -10.12 -6.94
N GLY A 305 3.80 -11.22 -7.55
CA GLY A 305 5.02 -11.93 -7.22
C GLY A 305 6.26 -11.34 -7.89
N PRO A 306 7.40 -12.05 -7.91
CA PRO A 306 8.64 -11.54 -8.47
C PRO A 306 8.54 -11.18 -9.96
N ARG A 307 9.21 -10.08 -10.32
CA ARG A 307 9.48 -9.66 -11.71
C ARG A 307 10.31 -10.72 -12.44
N GLN A 308 10.03 -10.91 -13.72
CA GLN A 308 10.71 -11.83 -14.63
C GLN A 308 11.67 -11.07 -15.56
N ASP A 309 12.59 -11.79 -16.22
CA ASP A 309 13.60 -11.20 -17.12
C ASP A 309 13.01 -10.48 -18.35
N ASP A 310 11.76 -10.78 -18.72
CA ASP A 310 11.03 -10.15 -19.84
C ASP A 310 10.24 -8.89 -19.43
N GLY A 311 10.28 -8.50 -18.15
CA GLY A 311 9.54 -7.36 -17.58
C GLY A 311 8.14 -7.69 -17.06
N SER A 312 7.64 -8.91 -17.27
CA SER A 312 6.42 -9.40 -16.61
C SER A 312 6.65 -9.65 -15.10
N ALA A 313 5.61 -9.99 -14.37
CA ALA A 313 5.70 -10.47 -12.98
C ALA A 313 4.88 -11.75 -12.78
N THR A 314 5.22 -12.55 -11.77
CA THR A 314 4.38 -13.70 -11.37
C THR A 314 3.03 -13.21 -10.83
N LEU A 315 1.94 -13.89 -11.19
CA LEU A 315 0.64 -13.78 -10.52
C LEU A 315 0.53 -14.83 -9.40
N VAL A 316 0.40 -14.39 -8.14
CA VAL A 316 0.02 -15.27 -7.03
C VAL A 316 -1.49 -15.18 -6.85
N THR A 317 -2.21 -16.24 -7.21
CA THR A 317 -3.68 -16.22 -7.39
C THR A 317 -4.48 -16.07 -6.10
N ALA A 318 -5.72 -15.56 -6.20
CA ALA A 318 -6.69 -15.55 -5.10
C ALA A 318 -6.92 -16.95 -4.47
N ALA A 319 -6.78 -18.03 -5.26
CA ALA A 319 -6.82 -19.40 -4.75
C ALA A 319 -5.67 -19.69 -3.78
N GLN A 320 -4.44 -19.25 -4.09
CA GLN A 320 -3.28 -19.38 -3.19
C GLN A 320 -3.42 -18.52 -1.93
N ILE A 321 -3.96 -17.29 -2.05
CA ILE A 321 -4.25 -16.43 -0.89
C ILE A 321 -5.21 -17.15 0.07
N ARG A 322 -6.32 -17.66 -0.46
CA ARG A 322 -7.34 -18.34 0.36
C ARG A 322 -6.86 -19.69 0.92
N ALA A 323 -5.97 -20.40 0.21
CA ALA A 323 -5.33 -21.60 0.73
C ALA A 323 -4.42 -21.29 1.92
N ALA A 324 -3.55 -20.27 1.83
CA ALA A 324 -2.70 -19.83 2.92
C ALA A 324 -3.51 -19.33 4.14
N MET A 325 -4.62 -18.62 3.89
CA MET A 325 -5.54 -18.19 4.96
C MET A 325 -6.16 -19.39 5.69
N ALA A 326 -6.66 -20.39 4.94
CA ALA A 326 -7.22 -21.60 5.52
C ALA A 326 -6.18 -22.43 6.29
N GLU A 327 -4.94 -22.53 5.81
CA GLU A 327 -3.83 -23.19 6.51
C GLU A 327 -3.47 -22.47 7.82
N ALA A 328 -3.45 -21.13 7.83
CA ALA A 328 -3.22 -20.31 9.01
C ALA A 328 -4.44 -20.22 9.96
N GLY A 329 -5.58 -20.84 9.63
CA GLY A 329 -6.81 -20.74 10.41
C GLY A 329 -7.46 -19.35 10.41
N VAL A 330 -7.20 -18.54 9.38
CA VAL A 330 -7.71 -17.18 9.21
C VAL A 330 -8.97 -17.20 8.33
N GLU A 331 -10.08 -16.70 8.87
CA GLU A 331 -11.28 -16.40 8.08
C GLU A 331 -11.21 -14.97 7.50
N PRO A 332 -11.61 -14.75 6.23
CA PRO A 332 -11.80 -13.41 5.68
C PRO A 332 -13.00 -12.72 6.34
N SER A 333 -12.83 -11.47 6.77
CA SER A 333 -13.91 -10.71 7.43
C SER A 333 -13.82 -9.22 7.11
N SER A 334 -14.95 -8.59 6.78
CA SER A 334 -15.01 -7.15 6.54
C SER A 334 -15.23 -6.38 7.85
N SER A 335 -14.57 -5.24 7.99
CA SER A 335 -14.72 -4.39 9.16
C SER A 335 -15.98 -3.51 9.08
N LYS A 336 -16.25 -2.76 10.16
CA LYS A 336 -17.33 -1.75 10.18
C LYS A 336 -17.01 -0.54 9.30
N PHE A 337 -15.72 -0.22 9.12
CA PHE A 337 -15.27 0.81 8.19
C PHE A 337 -15.75 0.49 6.78
N ASP A 338 -15.52 -0.73 6.29
CA ASP A 338 -15.80 -1.13 4.90
C ASP A 338 -17.25 -0.88 4.48
N ALA A 339 -18.21 -1.30 5.29
CA ALA A 339 -19.65 -1.19 4.99
C ALA A 339 -20.18 0.26 5.01
N VAL A 340 -19.44 1.18 5.62
CA VAL A 340 -19.83 2.59 5.80
C VAL A 340 -19.05 3.47 4.80
N PHE A 341 -17.76 3.23 4.64
CA PHE A 341 -16.92 3.85 3.63
C PHE A 341 -17.44 3.58 2.21
N ARG A 342 -17.75 2.31 1.87
CA ARG A 342 -18.31 1.95 0.55
C ARG A 342 -19.60 2.72 0.25
N ARG A 343 -20.50 2.85 1.24
CA ARG A 343 -21.73 3.67 1.15
C ARG A 343 -21.43 5.15 0.87
N GLY A 344 -20.38 5.70 1.47
CA GLY A 344 -19.90 7.06 1.19
C GLY A 344 -19.43 7.24 -0.26
N ILE A 345 -18.65 6.28 -0.77
CA ILE A 345 -18.21 6.26 -2.17
C ILE A 345 -19.39 6.05 -3.14
N ASP A 346 -20.36 5.19 -2.81
CA ASP A 346 -21.59 4.99 -3.59
C ASP A 346 -22.42 6.28 -3.67
N HIS A 347 -22.47 7.07 -2.60
CA HIS A 347 -23.12 8.38 -2.59
C HIS A 347 -22.36 9.42 -3.43
N LEU A 348 -21.02 9.43 -3.40
CA LEU A 348 -20.20 10.27 -4.29
C LEU A 348 -20.40 9.92 -5.77
N SER A 349 -20.22 8.65 -6.13
CA SER A 349 -20.34 8.18 -7.51
C SER A 349 -21.75 8.37 -8.08
N SER A 350 -22.79 8.26 -7.23
CA SER A 350 -24.18 8.57 -7.58
C SER A 350 -24.51 10.06 -7.66
N GLY A 351 -23.54 10.97 -7.55
CA GLY A 351 -23.76 12.42 -7.63
C GLY A 351 -24.49 13.03 -6.42
N ASN A 352 -24.36 12.42 -5.24
CA ASN A 352 -24.97 12.87 -3.98
C ASN A 352 -23.90 13.30 -2.92
N PRO A 353 -22.99 14.24 -3.24
CA PRO A 353 -21.84 14.59 -2.38
C PRO A 353 -22.18 15.30 -1.07
N GLY A 354 -23.43 15.76 -0.89
CA GLY A 354 -23.89 16.40 0.34
C GLY A 354 -23.97 15.45 1.54
N ARG A 355 -24.89 15.75 2.48
CA ARG A 355 -25.00 15.07 3.79
C ARG A 355 -24.94 13.53 3.76
N SER A 356 -25.39 12.89 2.68
CA SER A 356 -25.33 11.43 2.51
C SER A 356 -23.90 10.92 2.37
N ALA A 357 -23.11 11.46 1.43
CA ALA A 357 -21.70 11.09 1.27
C ALA A 357 -20.87 11.58 2.46
N GLN A 358 -21.03 12.87 2.83
CA GLN A 358 -20.32 13.48 3.94
C GLN A 358 -20.53 12.69 5.25
N GLY A 359 -21.78 12.44 5.65
CA GLY A 359 -22.08 11.76 6.91
C GLY A 359 -21.65 10.30 6.94
N ALA A 360 -21.63 9.60 5.80
CA ALA A 360 -21.08 8.25 5.71
C ALA A 360 -19.55 8.24 5.81
N LEU A 361 -18.86 9.21 5.19
CA LEU A 361 -17.40 9.31 5.28
C LEU A 361 -16.96 9.74 6.69
N GLU A 362 -17.67 10.68 7.32
CA GLU A 362 -17.52 11.04 8.74
C GLU A 362 -17.78 9.82 9.65
N GLU A 363 -18.85 9.04 9.42
CA GLU A 363 -19.11 7.79 10.17
C GLU A 363 -17.94 6.80 9.98
N SER A 364 -17.40 6.64 8.77
CA SER A 364 -16.28 5.72 8.51
C SER A 364 -15.03 6.09 9.31
N LEU A 365 -14.71 7.38 9.43
CA LEU A 365 -13.57 7.89 10.20
C LEU A 365 -13.73 7.69 11.73
N THR A 366 -14.94 7.37 12.22
CA THR A 366 -15.11 6.95 13.64
C THR A 366 -14.63 5.52 13.91
N TYR A 367 -14.48 4.68 12.88
CA TYR A 367 -13.98 3.31 13.00
C TYR A 367 -12.48 3.20 12.72
N TYR A 368 -11.94 4.04 11.81
CA TYR A 368 -10.53 4.01 11.43
C TYR A 368 -10.04 5.34 10.84
N ASP A 369 -8.84 5.78 11.21
CA ASP A 369 -8.16 6.89 10.54
C ASP A 369 -7.72 6.46 9.12
N SER A 370 -8.44 6.95 8.10
CA SER A 370 -8.11 6.71 6.69
C SER A 370 -7.85 8.02 5.97
N ALA A 371 -6.65 8.16 5.40
CA ALA A 371 -6.33 9.29 4.52
C ALA A 371 -7.18 9.27 3.24
N LEU A 372 -7.56 8.09 2.75
CA LEU A 372 -8.46 7.98 1.59
C LEU A 372 -9.88 8.46 1.93
N ALA A 373 -10.46 8.02 3.04
CA ALA A 373 -11.76 8.52 3.49
C ALA A 373 -11.74 10.02 3.80
N THR A 374 -10.65 10.53 4.36
CA THR A 374 -10.45 11.98 4.59
C THR A 374 -10.36 12.76 3.27
N SER A 375 -9.66 12.23 2.27
CA SER A 375 -9.60 12.82 0.92
C SER A 375 -10.99 12.89 0.27
N HIS A 376 -11.74 11.79 0.30
CA HIS A 376 -13.12 11.76 -0.20
C HIS A 376 -14.09 12.61 0.63
N LEU A 377 -13.85 12.80 1.93
CA LEU A 377 -14.64 13.70 2.77
C LEU A 377 -14.43 15.16 2.35
N HIS A 378 -13.19 15.58 2.10
CA HIS A 378 -12.90 16.90 1.53
C HIS A 378 -13.51 17.06 0.13
N GLN A 379 -13.48 16.01 -0.72
CA GLN A 379 -14.14 15.99 -2.02
C GLN A 379 -15.67 16.15 -1.90
N ALA A 380 -16.30 15.45 -0.94
CA ALA A 380 -17.72 15.55 -0.64
C ALA A 380 -18.10 16.97 -0.20
N GLN A 381 -17.35 17.53 0.75
CA GLN A 381 -17.55 18.90 1.26
C GLN A 381 -17.39 19.95 0.15
N ALA A 382 -16.31 19.90 -0.63
CA ALA A 382 -16.06 20.85 -1.72
C ALA A 382 -17.09 20.77 -2.87
N ALA A 383 -17.72 19.60 -3.07
CA ALA A 383 -18.83 19.43 -4.02
C ALA A 383 -20.22 19.66 -3.40
N ALA A 384 -20.30 19.88 -2.08
CA ALA A 384 -21.52 20.21 -1.34
C ALA A 384 -21.63 21.71 -1.02
N GLU A 385 -20.53 22.47 -1.04
CA GLU A 385 -20.58 23.92 -1.06
C GLU A 385 -21.39 24.39 -2.28
N PRO A 386 -22.43 25.22 -2.11
CA PRO A 386 -23.08 25.83 -3.26
C PRO A 386 -22.05 26.70 -3.98
N ALA A 387 -21.97 26.58 -5.31
CA ALA A 387 -21.14 27.46 -6.14
C ALA A 387 -21.65 28.90 -6.00
N ASP A 388 -21.13 29.62 -5.00
CA ASP A 388 -21.85 30.76 -4.46
C ASP A 388 -21.90 31.93 -5.45
N SER A 389 -22.99 32.67 -5.34
CA SER A 389 -23.51 33.61 -6.30
C SER A 389 -22.77 34.96 -6.29
N THR A 390 -21.43 34.91 -6.38
CA THR A 390 -20.51 36.06 -6.50
C THR A 390 -20.65 36.75 -7.86
N GLY A 391 -21.83 37.34 -8.06
CA GLY A 391 -22.33 37.96 -9.29
C GLY A 391 -23.78 38.42 -9.18
N ALA A 392 -24.54 37.99 -8.15
CA ALA A 392 -25.97 38.30 -7.96
C ALA A 392 -26.29 39.18 -6.72
N ALA A 393 -25.30 39.86 -6.14
CA ALA A 393 -25.46 40.63 -4.89
C ALA A 393 -24.88 42.07 -4.97
N ALA A 394 -25.29 42.85 -5.99
CA ALA A 394 -24.95 44.27 -6.13
C ALA A 394 -26.19 45.14 -6.39
N ALA A 395 -27.25 44.95 -5.60
CA ALA A 395 -28.55 45.60 -5.80
C ALA A 395 -29.25 46.03 -4.49
N THR A 396 -28.56 46.80 -3.65
CA THR A 396 -29.20 47.66 -2.64
C THR A 396 -28.72 49.10 -2.82
N GLY A 397 -29.59 49.95 -3.36
CA GLY A 397 -29.33 51.39 -3.50
C GLY A 397 -29.78 52.17 -2.26
N PRO A 398 -29.33 53.43 -2.14
CA PRO A 398 -30.29 54.52 -1.89
C PRO A 398 -30.05 55.75 -2.81
N GLY A 399 -31.09 56.57 -3.00
CA GLY A 399 -31.09 57.75 -3.89
C GLY A 399 -31.50 57.37 -5.33
N GLU A 400 -32.77 57.49 -5.75
CA GLU A 400 -33.57 58.72 -6.01
C GLU A 400 -33.32 59.36 -7.40
N ASP A 401 -34.40 59.39 -8.19
CA ASP A 401 -34.76 60.32 -9.27
C ASP A 401 -33.76 60.67 -10.42
N ALA A 402 -33.84 59.90 -11.51
CA ALA A 402 -33.98 60.44 -12.87
C ALA A 402 -34.45 59.38 -13.88
N GLY A 403 -35.34 59.74 -14.81
CA GLY A 403 -35.75 58.88 -15.93
C GLY A 403 -34.91 59.11 -17.20
N GLY A 404 -34.48 58.03 -17.88
CA GLY A 404 -33.75 58.09 -19.14
C GLY A 404 -33.86 56.79 -19.97
N PRO A 405 -33.89 56.85 -21.32
CA PRO A 405 -34.27 55.71 -22.16
C PRO A 405 -33.15 54.71 -22.46
N GLN A 406 -33.53 53.47 -22.76
CA GLN A 406 -32.64 52.34 -23.06
C GLN A 406 -31.94 52.48 -24.42
N TRP A 407 -30.65 52.84 -24.44
CA TRP A 407 -29.82 52.89 -25.67
C TRP A 407 -28.86 51.71 -25.84
N GLY A 408 -28.63 50.89 -24.80
CA GLY A 408 -27.60 49.84 -24.81
C GLY A 408 -27.77 48.72 -25.84
N THR A 409 -29.02 48.36 -26.17
CA THR A 409 -29.32 47.29 -27.15
C THR A 409 -28.97 47.67 -28.58
N PHE A 410 -29.03 48.96 -28.94
CA PHE A 410 -28.63 49.43 -30.28
C PHE A 410 -27.12 49.27 -30.53
N LEU A 411 -26.28 49.42 -29.49
CA LEU A 411 -24.83 49.39 -29.64
C LEU A 411 -24.32 47.99 -30.08
N LEU A 412 -24.86 46.93 -29.48
CA LEU A 412 -24.47 45.54 -29.79
C LEU A 412 -24.90 45.13 -31.21
N VAL A 413 -26.08 45.58 -31.67
CA VAL A 413 -26.54 45.37 -33.05
C VAL A 413 -25.64 46.12 -34.04
N LEU A 414 -25.20 47.34 -33.70
CA LEU A 414 -24.29 48.13 -34.54
C LEU A 414 -22.92 47.46 -34.68
N ILE A 415 -22.36 46.93 -33.59
CA ILE A 415 -21.06 46.23 -33.57
C ILE A 415 -21.14 44.94 -34.43
N GLY A 416 -22.22 44.17 -34.30
CA GLY A 416 -22.45 42.99 -35.15
C GLY A 416 -22.54 43.33 -36.63
N ALA A 417 -23.28 44.39 -36.98
CA ALA A 417 -23.39 44.86 -38.37
C ALA A 417 -22.05 45.35 -38.94
N LEU A 418 -21.25 46.05 -38.14
CA LEU A 418 -19.92 46.55 -38.54
C LEU A 418 -18.90 45.41 -38.76
N LEU A 419 -18.95 44.33 -37.95
CA LEU A 419 -18.11 43.15 -38.17
C LEU A 419 -18.45 42.45 -39.49
N VAL A 420 -19.73 42.25 -39.80
CA VAL A 420 -20.17 41.66 -41.08
C VAL A 420 -19.78 42.55 -42.26
N ALA A 421 -19.94 43.87 -42.15
CA ALA A 421 -19.49 44.82 -43.18
C ALA A 421 -17.96 44.80 -43.38
N GLY A 422 -17.19 44.68 -42.30
CA GLY A 422 -15.73 44.56 -42.33
C GLY A 422 -15.24 43.30 -43.05
N ILE A 423 -15.89 42.15 -42.82
CA ILE A 423 -15.58 40.90 -43.51
C ILE A 423 -15.87 41.02 -45.02
N ILE A 424 -17.00 41.63 -45.40
CA ILE A 424 -17.34 41.88 -46.81
C ILE A 424 -16.33 42.83 -47.47
N ALA A 425 -15.91 43.89 -46.77
CA ALA A 425 -14.87 44.80 -47.27
C ALA A 425 -13.51 44.11 -47.46
N ALA A 426 -13.09 43.26 -46.51
CA ALA A 426 -11.86 42.48 -46.60
C ALA A 426 -11.86 41.54 -47.81
N LEU A 427 -12.97 40.85 -48.08
CA LEU A 427 -13.15 39.97 -49.23
C LEU A 427 -13.11 40.72 -50.58
N ILE A 428 -13.49 42.00 -50.60
CA ILE A 428 -13.42 42.84 -51.81
C ILE A 428 -12.01 43.42 -52.02
N LEU A 429 -11.30 43.83 -50.97
CA LEU A 429 -9.94 44.37 -51.07
C LEU A 429 -8.86 43.29 -51.25
N GLY A 430 -9.10 42.05 -50.80
CA GLY A 430 -8.13 40.95 -50.84
C GLY A 430 -7.67 40.49 -52.24
N ARG A 431 -8.21 41.06 -53.33
CA ARG A 431 -7.95 40.60 -54.71
C ARG A 431 -6.80 41.30 -55.45
N ARG A 432 -5.95 42.10 -54.77
CA ARG A 432 -4.75 42.72 -55.38
C ARG A 432 -3.55 42.89 -54.41
N ARG A 433 -2.64 41.92 -54.41
CA ARG A 433 -1.17 42.10 -54.59
C ARG A 433 -0.40 40.77 -54.49
N THR A 434 0.63 40.63 -55.31
CA THR A 434 1.62 39.54 -55.31
C THR A 434 2.83 39.86 -54.41
N PRO A 435 3.65 38.86 -54.02
CA PRO A 435 4.62 38.99 -52.92
C PRO A 435 5.96 39.63 -53.31
N ALA A 436 6.76 40.01 -52.30
CA ALA A 436 8.15 40.43 -52.42
C ALA A 436 9.03 39.78 -51.33
N THR A 437 10.30 39.60 -51.70
CA THR A 437 11.30 38.66 -51.16
C THR A 437 12.10 39.12 -49.93
N ALA A 438 12.69 38.12 -49.23
CA ALA A 438 14.07 38.05 -48.71
C ALA A 438 14.50 38.66 -47.36
N GLY A 439 15.28 37.86 -46.61
CA GLY A 439 16.30 38.23 -45.62
C GLY A 439 15.82 38.47 -44.18
N ALA A 440 16.68 38.38 -43.15
CA ALA A 440 17.99 37.72 -43.01
C ALA A 440 18.39 37.63 -41.50
N ASP A 441 19.29 36.68 -41.17
CA ASP A 441 20.23 36.55 -40.03
C ASP A 441 20.05 37.36 -38.71
N GLY A 442 20.25 36.67 -37.57
CA GLY A 442 20.46 37.32 -36.26
C GLY A 442 20.61 36.34 -35.07
N GLN A 443 21.81 36.27 -34.46
CA GLN A 443 22.12 35.41 -33.31
C GLN A 443 22.35 36.27 -32.02
N PRO A 444 22.07 35.80 -30.78
CA PRO A 444 22.12 36.60 -29.54
C PRO A 444 23.41 36.35 -28.70
N PRO A 445 23.66 37.13 -27.61
CA PRO A 445 23.39 36.62 -26.24
C PRO A 445 23.06 37.72 -25.19
N GLU A 446 23.33 37.44 -23.89
CA GLU A 446 23.43 38.32 -22.70
C GLU A 446 22.16 38.73 -21.93
N THR A 447 22.17 39.01 -20.61
CA THR A 447 22.90 38.44 -19.42
C THR A 447 22.12 38.79 -18.12
N GLY A 448 22.46 38.18 -16.97
CA GLY A 448 21.99 38.55 -15.62
C GLY A 448 21.13 37.46 -14.95
N ARG A 449 21.44 36.83 -13.81
CA ARG A 449 22.32 37.10 -12.64
C ARG A 449 21.83 38.19 -11.67
N TRP A 450 20.98 37.80 -10.72
CA TRP A 450 20.92 38.41 -9.38
C TRP A 450 20.80 37.35 -8.27
N ARG A 451 21.48 37.59 -7.14
CA ARG A 451 21.27 36.92 -5.85
C ARG A 451 20.57 37.90 -4.92
N SER A 452 19.71 37.42 -4.02
CA SER A 452 19.83 37.71 -2.56
C SER A 452 18.77 36.94 -1.74
N VAL A 453 19.11 36.67 -0.48
CA VAL A 453 18.25 36.07 0.56
C VAL A 453 18.49 36.85 1.85
N PRO A 454 17.45 37.40 2.47
CA PRO A 454 17.20 37.23 3.92
C PRO A 454 15.69 37.08 4.25
N ALA A 455 15.23 36.70 5.45
CA ALA A 455 15.86 36.04 6.60
C ALA A 455 14.81 35.46 7.60
N SER A 456 15.18 34.36 8.25
CA SER A 456 15.05 34.03 9.69
C SER A 456 13.80 34.42 10.53
N VAL A 457 13.02 33.40 10.91
CA VAL A 457 12.34 33.21 12.22
C VAL A 457 12.36 31.69 12.49
N ALA A 458 12.83 31.03 13.56
CA ALA A 458 13.15 31.29 14.97
C ALA A 458 12.17 30.57 15.94
N SER A 459 12.71 29.65 16.76
CA SER A 459 12.06 28.87 17.86
C SER A 459 11.29 27.60 17.42
N VAL A 460 11.19 26.50 18.19
CA VAL A 460 11.53 26.20 19.62
C VAL A 460 12.27 24.84 19.74
N LEU A 461 13.13 24.66 20.76
CA LEU A 461 13.73 23.37 21.17
C LEU A 461 13.45 23.06 22.66
N PRO A 462 13.20 21.79 23.05
CA PRO A 462 13.31 21.32 24.44
C PRO A 462 14.64 20.59 24.74
N ALA A 463 14.87 20.32 26.03
CA ALA A 463 16.07 19.71 26.65
C ALA A 463 16.72 18.53 25.88
N ARG A 464 18.06 18.37 25.81
CA ARG A 464 19.16 18.67 26.77
C ARG A 464 19.17 17.82 28.05
N TRP A 465 19.45 16.53 27.92
CA TRP A 465 19.94 15.68 29.02
C TRP A 465 21.49 15.58 28.99
N ARG A 466 22.13 15.54 30.17
CA ARG A 466 23.57 15.29 30.34
C ARG A 466 23.85 14.81 31.77
N GLY A 467 24.47 13.63 31.89
CA GLY A 467 24.96 13.03 33.14
C GLY A 467 23.88 12.45 34.06
N ASP A 468 24.15 11.51 34.96
CA ASP A 468 25.31 10.62 35.22
C ASP A 468 24.77 9.43 36.09
N THR A 469 25.41 8.28 36.37
CA THR A 469 26.81 7.78 36.27
C THR A 469 26.83 6.30 35.81
N HIS A 470 27.95 5.78 35.30
CA HIS A 470 28.23 4.32 35.33
C HIS A 470 28.68 3.86 36.74
N PRO A 471 28.25 2.68 37.21
CA PRO A 471 28.98 1.90 38.20
C PRO A 471 29.94 0.91 37.52
N ASP A 472 31.23 0.97 37.84
CA ASP A 472 32.25 0.02 37.36
C ASP A 472 32.02 -1.42 37.87
N PRO A 473 32.47 -2.45 37.12
CA PRO A 473 32.28 -3.85 37.51
C PRO A 473 33.20 -4.27 38.67
N ALA A 474 32.62 -4.92 39.68
CA ALA A 474 33.39 -5.52 40.77
C ALA A 474 34.20 -6.75 40.27
N PRO A 475 35.50 -6.88 40.59
CA PRO A 475 36.31 -8.01 40.16
C PRO A 475 35.85 -9.31 40.84
N ARG A 476 35.76 -10.40 40.08
CA ARG A 476 35.60 -11.75 40.64
C ARG A 476 36.80 -12.63 40.28
N HIS A 477 37.34 -13.25 41.32
CA HIS A 477 38.61 -13.98 41.26
C HIS A 477 38.56 -15.18 40.33
N SER A 478 39.61 -15.32 39.52
CA SER A 478 40.04 -16.60 38.98
C SER A 478 40.18 -17.62 40.11
N ARG A 479 39.57 -18.79 39.98
CA ARG A 479 39.85 -19.96 40.82
C ARG A 479 40.09 -21.16 39.93
N SER A 480 41.36 -21.49 39.75
CA SER A 480 41.79 -22.74 39.12
C SER A 480 41.19 -23.93 39.86
N ALA A 481 40.83 -24.97 39.11
CA ALA A 481 40.46 -26.27 39.65
C ALA A 481 40.94 -27.35 38.67
N ASP A 482 42.06 -27.99 38.99
CA ASP A 482 42.60 -29.10 38.23
C ASP A 482 41.62 -30.29 38.27
N GLY A 483 41.08 -30.66 37.10
CA GLY A 483 40.19 -31.80 36.91
C GLY A 483 40.91 -32.95 36.20
N ALA A 484 41.25 -34.01 36.93
CA ALA A 484 42.03 -35.12 36.39
C ALA A 484 41.25 -35.97 35.36
N ALA A 485 41.98 -36.53 34.39
CA ALA A 485 41.42 -37.42 33.36
C ALA A 485 41.09 -38.83 33.91
N PRO A 486 39.99 -39.46 33.47
CA PRO A 486 39.76 -40.89 33.65
C PRO A 486 40.53 -41.73 32.58
N PRO A 487 40.93 -42.97 32.89
CA PRO A 487 41.64 -43.85 31.96
C PRO A 487 40.72 -44.65 31.03
N ASP A 488 41.34 -45.37 30.08
CA ASP A 488 40.72 -45.99 28.91
C ASP A 488 40.40 -47.51 29.06
N ALA A 489 39.65 -48.04 28.09
CA ALA A 489 39.45 -49.45 27.70
C ALA A 489 38.62 -50.41 28.59
N GLY A 490 37.64 -51.11 27.97
CA GLY A 490 37.00 -52.32 28.52
C GLY A 490 35.61 -52.68 27.94
N PRO A 491 35.49 -53.54 26.89
CA PRO A 491 34.22 -53.83 26.22
C PRO A 491 33.57 -55.19 26.61
N VAL A 492 32.24 -55.24 26.75
CA VAL A 492 31.44 -56.48 26.84
C VAL A 492 30.08 -56.33 26.11
N ASN A 493 29.53 -57.45 25.65
CA ASN A 493 28.36 -57.54 24.76
C ASN A 493 26.99 -57.26 25.43
N GLY A 494 25.97 -57.01 24.60
CA GLY A 494 24.60 -56.71 25.04
C GLY A 494 23.73 -57.92 25.40
N GLY A 495 22.55 -57.63 25.96
CA GLY A 495 21.49 -58.58 26.30
C GLY A 495 20.14 -57.85 26.38
N ALA A 496 19.02 -58.55 26.16
CA ALA A 496 17.71 -57.94 25.98
C ALA A 496 16.66 -58.40 27.01
N ARG A 497 15.68 -57.51 27.29
CA ARG A 497 14.48 -57.71 28.14
C ARG A 497 14.80 -57.92 29.64
N SER A 498 14.20 -57.19 30.57
CA SER A 498 12.74 -57.20 30.78
C SER A 498 12.27 -55.96 31.55
N ALA A 499 10.96 -55.73 31.56
CA ALA A 499 10.34 -54.78 32.50
C ALA A 499 10.23 -55.41 33.89
N ASP A 500 10.37 -54.59 34.95
CA ASP A 500 9.71 -54.88 36.22
C ASP A 500 9.36 -53.57 36.98
N THR A 501 8.55 -53.72 38.02
CA THR A 501 7.64 -52.68 38.52
C THR A 501 8.18 -52.04 39.80
N ARG A 502 8.18 -50.71 39.86
CA ARG A 502 8.29 -49.97 41.14
C ARG A 502 7.27 -48.86 41.26
N THR A 503 6.23 -49.15 42.03
CA THR A 503 5.40 -48.17 42.72
C THR A 503 6.29 -47.31 43.62
N GLY A 504 6.26 -45.99 43.43
CA GLY A 504 6.93 -45.00 44.28
C GLY A 504 5.91 -44.03 44.87
N SER A 505 6.15 -43.56 46.09
CA SER A 505 5.19 -42.76 46.87
C SER A 505 4.85 -41.42 46.23
N ALA A 506 3.61 -40.96 46.43
CA ALA A 506 3.21 -39.59 46.11
C ALA A 506 3.92 -38.59 47.06
N PRO A 507 4.44 -37.46 46.57
CA PRO A 507 4.87 -36.34 47.40
C PRO A 507 3.68 -35.44 47.76
N ASP A 508 3.68 -34.87 48.97
CA ASP A 508 2.66 -33.93 49.41
C ASP A 508 2.68 -32.62 48.61
N GLY A 509 1.54 -32.23 48.06
CA GLY A 509 1.42 -31.11 47.13
C GLY A 509 1.35 -29.74 47.79
N HIS A 510 2.49 -29.07 47.99
CA HIS A 510 2.51 -27.62 47.98
C HIS A 510 2.43 -27.12 46.53
N ASP A 511 1.30 -26.48 46.20
CA ASP A 511 0.97 -26.05 44.84
C ASP A 511 1.68 -24.73 44.50
N ASP A 512 3.01 -24.79 44.31
CA ASP A 512 3.94 -23.65 44.14
C ASP A 512 3.79 -22.91 42.77
N ARG A 513 2.54 -22.72 42.32
CA ARG A 513 2.18 -22.08 41.05
C ARG A 513 2.43 -20.58 41.13
N ARG A 514 3.50 -20.14 40.49
CA ARG A 514 3.80 -18.73 40.26
C ARG A 514 2.99 -18.24 39.07
N PHE A 515 2.50 -17.01 39.14
CA PHE A 515 1.78 -16.37 38.04
C PHE A 515 2.64 -15.23 37.50
N CYS A 516 2.59 -14.99 36.19
CA CYS A 516 3.29 -13.86 35.59
C CYS A 516 2.63 -12.55 36.06
N SER A 517 3.43 -11.65 36.65
CA SER A 517 2.99 -10.34 37.14
C SER A 517 2.43 -9.43 36.04
N GLN A 518 2.81 -9.64 34.78
CA GLN A 518 2.41 -8.79 33.65
C GLN A 518 1.16 -9.29 32.90
N CYS A 519 0.94 -10.60 32.78
CA CYS A 519 -0.18 -11.16 32.01
C CYS A 519 -1.11 -12.12 32.80
N GLY A 520 -0.83 -12.39 34.08
CA GLY A 520 -1.65 -13.23 34.94
C GLY A 520 -1.65 -14.74 34.63
N ARG A 521 -1.01 -15.19 33.54
CA ARG A 521 -0.87 -16.61 33.18
C ARG A 521 0.01 -17.35 34.19
N ALA A 522 -0.31 -18.62 34.44
CA ALA A 522 0.50 -19.48 35.30
C ALA A 522 1.86 -19.81 34.64
N ALA A 523 2.94 -19.67 35.37
CA ALA A 523 4.29 -20.06 34.94
C ALA A 523 4.56 -21.53 35.27
N GLY A 524 5.28 -22.23 34.38
CA GLY A 524 5.73 -23.60 34.65
C GLY A 524 6.71 -23.67 35.82
N PRO A 525 6.72 -24.76 36.62
CA PRO A 525 7.67 -24.92 37.71
C PRO A 525 9.13 -24.79 37.24
N GLY A 526 9.88 -23.86 37.84
CA GLY A 526 11.27 -23.58 37.48
C GLY A 526 11.49 -22.74 36.21
N ALA A 527 10.42 -22.28 35.54
CA ALA A 527 10.54 -21.33 34.44
C ALA A 527 11.20 -20.01 34.91
N ARG A 528 12.02 -19.39 34.07
CA ARG A 528 12.61 -18.05 34.31
C ARG A 528 11.91 -16.93 33.56
N PHE A 529 11.16 -17.25 32.52
CA PHE A 529 10.39 -16.33 31.69
C PHE A 529 8.99 -16.91 31.45
N CYS A 530 7.98 -16.04 31.33
CA CYS A 530 6.63 -16.45 30.99
C CYS A 530 6.56 -16.88 29.52
N THR A 531 6.07 -18.08 29.26
CA THR A 531 5.93 -18.64 27.90
C THR A 531 4.92 -17.88 27.02
N ASP A 532 3.98 -17.14 27.62
CA ASP A 532 2.94 -16.40 26.89
C ASP A 532 3.32 -14.94 26.57
N CYS A 533 4.31 -14.34 27.25
CA CYS A 533 4.65 -12.91 27.07
C CYS A 533 6.13 -12.55 27.22
N GLY A 534 7.02 -13.54 27.38
CA GLY A 534 8.47 -13.35 27.50
C GLY A 534 8.97 -12.70 28.80
N HIS A 535 8.11 -12.07 29.61
CA HIS A 535 8.53 -11.36 30.82
C HIS A 535 9.16 -12.31 31.85
N PRO A 536 10.28 -11.94 32.51
CA PRO A 536 10.88 -12.76 33.57
C PRO A 536 9.89 -13.03 34.71
N VAL A 537 10.00 -14.22 35.32
CA VAL A 537 9.16 -14.70 36.42
C VAL A 537 10.02 -15.18 37.59
N GLY A 538 10.24 -14.29 38.56
CA GLY A 538 11.05 -14.51 39.77
C GLY A 538 11.00 -13.32 40.70
#